data_AF-A0A560VHN5-F1
#
_entry.id   AF-A0A560VHN5-F1
#
_cell.length_a   1.000
_cell.length_b   1.000
_cell.length_c   1.000
_cell.angle_alpha   90.00
_cell.angle_beta   90.00
_cell.angle_gamma   90.00
#
_symmetry.space_group_name_H-M   'P 1'
#
loop_
_entity.id
_entity.type
_entity.pdbx_description
1 polymer ?
#
loop_
_entity_poly.entity_id
_entity_poly.type
_entity_poly.pdbx_seq_one_letter_code
_entity_poly.pdbx_strand_id
1 'polypeptide(L)'
;MKNALRLSLGMGIALGGLCLGGQATAQAKTRAEVRQELLHARHDGYLPNRRTNFPPDASMVARSRQLHRLTIHRGESSPRFDEHDTRDPAARPAQ
;
A
#
# COMPACT_ATOMS: atom_id res chain seq x y z
N MET A 1 5.88 44.25 9.81
CA MET A 1 4.53 44.61 9.30
C MET A 1 4.59 44.68 7.79
N LYS A 2 3.54 44.20 7.11
CA LYS A 2 3.26 44.29 5.65
C LYS A 2 3.98 43.21 4.81
N ASN A 3 3.39 42.42 3.90
CA ASN A 3 2.05 42.24 3.33
C ASN A 3 2.09 40.84 2.64
N ALA A 4 1.16 39.93 2.92
CA ALA A 4 0.04 39.58 2.03
C ALA A 4 0.41 39.33 0.55
N LEU A 5 0.32 38.07 0.10
CA LEU A 5 -0.24 37.75 -1.22
C LEU A 5 -0.80 36.31 -1.23
N ARG A 6 -2.13 36.20 -1.28
CA ARG A 6 -2.84 35.01 -1.74
C ARG A 6 -2.91 35.13 -3.26
N LEU A 7 -2.46 34.15 -4.04
CA LEU A 7 -3.01 33.95 -5.39
C LEU A 7 -2.71 32.56 -5.98
N SER A 8 -3.82 31.87 -6.28
CA SER A 8 -4.07 30.97 -7.41
C SER A 8 -3.12 29.79 -7.68
N LEU A 9 -3.68 28.59 -7.80
CA LEU A 9 -4.08 28.07 -9.11
C LEU A 9 -4.95 26.82 -8.93
N GLY A 10 -6.16 26.87 -9.47
CA GLY A 10 -7.06 25.74 -9.49
C GLY A 10 -6.52 24.61 -10.37
N MET A 11 -6.76 23.37 -9.96
CA MET A 11 -6.73 22.24 -10.87
C MET A 11 -8.14 21.68 -10.93
N GLY A 12 -8.85 22.04 -11.99
CA GLY A 12 -10.16 21.49 -12.30
C GLY A 12 -10.04 19.99 -12.53
N ILE A 13 -10.92 19.22 -11.89
CA ILE A 13 -11.07 17.80 -12.17
C ILE A 13 -11.74 17.70 -13.55
N ALA A 14 -10.93 17.49 -14.58
CA ALA A 14 -11.42 17.06 -15.88
C ALA A 14 -11.85 15.58 -15.77
N LEU A 15 -13.12 15.34 -15.44
CA LEU A 15 -13.75 14.04 -15.65
C LEU A 15 -14.03 13.89 -17.15
N GLY A 16 -13.08 13.32 -17.88
CA GLY A 16 -13.23 12.96 -19.28
C GLY A 16 -12.61 11.60 -19.56
N GLY A 17 -13.39 10.66 -20.10
CA GLY A 17 -12.85 9.52 -20.84
C GLY A 17 -13.47 8.15 -20.55
N LEU A 18 -14.64 7.93 -21.13
CA LEU A 18 -15.08 6.75 -21.89
C LEU A 18 -14.33 5.41 -21.66
N CYS A 19 -15.06 4.40 -21.18
CA CYS A 19 -14.65 3.00 -21.19
C CYS A 19 -14.47 2.49 -22.63
N LEU A 20 -13.22 2.30 -23.05
CA LEU A 20 -12.84 1.44 -24.16
C LEU A 20 -11.77 0.48 -23.64
N GLY A 21 -11.95 -0.82 -23.87
CA GLY A 21 -11.05 -1.88 -23.43
C GLY A 21 -9.64 -1.67 -23.97
N GLY A 22 -8.83 -0.95 -23.22
CA GLY A 22 -7.39 -0.82 -23.41
C GLY A 22 -6.72 -1.64 -22.34
N GLN A 23 -5.79 -2.51 -22.75
CA GLN A 23 -4.70 -2.94 -21.87
C GLN A 23 -4.13 -1.64 -21.28
N ALA A 24 -4.44 -1.36 -20.02
CA ALA A 24 -3.82 -0.24 -19.33
C ALA A 24 -2.33 -0.53 -19.41
N THR A 25 -1.59 0.26 -20.19
CA THR A 25 -0.13 0.27 -20.12
C THR A 25 0.17 0.85 -18.74
N ALA A 26 0.13 -0.02 -17.72
CA ALA A 26 0.45 0.34 -16.37
C ALA A 26 1.85 0.93 -16.44
N GLN A 27 1.95 2.23 -16.16
CA GLN A 27 3.23 2.92 -16.15
C GLN A 27 4.16 2.09 -15.26
N ALA A 28 5.33 1.71 -15.78
CA ALA A 28 6.23 0.84 -15.05
C ALA A 28 6.64 1.53 -13.75
N LYS A 29 6.22 0.95 -12.61
CA LYS A 29 6.63 1.43 -11.29
C LYS A 29 8.13 1.22 -11.15
N THR A 30 8.82 2.24 -10.65
CA THR A 30 10.22 2.11 -10.23
C THR A 30 10.31 1.11 -9.08
N ARG A 31 11.50 0.52 -8.90
CA ARG A 31 11.76 -0.38 -7.77
C ARG A 31 11.49 0.29 -6.42
N ALA A 32 11.72 1.59 -6.31
CA ALA A 32 11.45 2.34 -5.08
C ALA A 32 9.96 2.41 -4.78
N GLU A 33 9.14 2.69 -5.79
CA GLU A 33 7.67 2.73 -5.65
C GLU A 33 7.09 1.35 -5.31
N VAL A 34 7.57 0.29 -5.96
CA VAL A 34 7.14 -1.09 -5.64
C VAL A 34 7.51 -1.44 -4.19
N ARG A 35 8.69 -1.03 -3.72
CA ARG A 35 9.09 -1.25 -2.32
C ARG A 35 8.14 -0.51 -1.38
N GLN A 36 7.84 0.76 -1.64
CA GLN A 36 6.90 1.52 -0.82
C GLN A 36 5.52 0.86 -0.76
N GLU A 37 5.00 0.40 -1.90
CA GLU A 37 3.72 -0.33 -1.94
C GLU A 37 3.77 -1.63 -1.13
N LEU A 38 4.86 -2.39 -1.22
CA LEU A 38 5.02 -3.62 -0.44
C LEU A 38 5.09 -3.36 1.07
N LEU A 39 5.68 -2.24 1.50
CA LEU A 39 5.68 -1.83 2.91
C LEU A 39 4.26 -1.50 3.38
N HIS A 40 3.48 -0.77 2.57
CA HIS A 40 2.07 -0.49 2.89
C HIS A 40 1.23 -1.78 2.92
N ALA A 41 1.40 -2.67 1.94
CA ALA A 41 0.70 -3.96 1.92
C ALA A 41 1.05 -4.86 3.12
N ARG A 42 2.24 -4.69 3.70
CA ARG A 42 2.65 -5.37 4.93
C ARG A 42 1.91 -4.82 6.14
N HIS A 43 1.89 -3.49 6.29
CA HIS A 43 1.14 -2.79 7.34
C HIS A 43 -0.35 -3.16 7.31
N ASP A 44 -0.93 -3.21 6.12
CA ASP A 44 -2.33 -3.56 5.94
C ASP A 44 -2.62 -5.06 6.15
N GLY A 45 -1.59 -5.89 6.33
CA GLY A 45 -1.72 -7.34 6.51
C GLY A 45 -2.10 -8.12 5.25
N TYR A 46 -1.93 -7.54 4.05
CA TYR A 46 -2.24 -8.20 2.76
C TYR A 46 -1.27 -9.31 2.40
N LEU A 47 -0.02 -9.22 2.83
CA LEU A 47 1.00 -10.18 2.43
C LEU A 47 0.74 -11.55 3.08
N PRO A 48 0.59 -12.63 2.27
CA PRO A 48 0.36 -13.95 2.81
C PRO A 48 1.60 -14.44 3.57
N ASN A 49 1.39 -15.01 4.76
CA ASN A 49 2.47 -15.57 5.57
C ASN A 49 3.08 -16.86 4.97
N ARG A 50 2.38 -17.52 4.04
CA ARG A 50 2.84 -18.75 3.36
C ARG A 50 3.02 -18.51 1.87
N ARG A 51 4.16 -18.97 1.33
CA ARG A 51 4.57 -18.77 -0.07
C ARG A 51 4.00 -19.80 -1.07
N THR A 52 3.23 -20.78 -0.61
CA THR A 52 2.87 -21.97 -1.41
C THR A 52 1.60 -21.81 -2.24
N ASN A 53 0.82 -20.75 -2.03
CA ASN A 53 -0.48 -20.57 -2.67
C ASN A 53 -0.50 -19.23 -3.41
N PHE A 54 -0.22 -19.28 -4.72
CA PHE A 54 -0.25 -18.11 -5.59
C PHE A 54 -1.14 -18.36 -6.81
N PRO A 55 -2.10 -17.46 -7.11
CA PRO A 55 -2.48 -16.27 -6.33
C PRO A 55 -3.29 -16.63 -5.06
N PRO A 56 -3.18 -15.86 -3.97
CA PRO A 56 -4.02 -16.06 -2.80
C PRO A 56 -5.48 -15.72 -3.10
N ASP A 57 -6.41 -16.54 -2.62
CA ASP A 57 -7.84 -16.22 -2.68
C ASP A 57 -8.23 -15.10 -1.70
N ALA A 58 -9.34 -14.42 -1.96
CA ALA A 58 -9.86 -13.33 -1.14
C ALA A 58 -10.07 -13.72 0.33
N SER A 59 -10.52 -14.96 0.59
CA SER A 59 -10.70 -15.49 1.96
C SER A 59 -9.37 -15.59 2.73
N MET A 60 -8.29 -15.94 2.03
CA MET A 60 -6.94 -16.01 2.61
C MET A 60 -6.42 -14.62 2.95
N VAL A 61 -6.62 -13.65 2.06
CA VAL A 61 -6.25 -12.25 2.31
C VAL A 61 -7.03 -11.70 3.51
N ALA A 62 -8.34 -11.93 3.56
CA ALA A 62 -9.17 -11.48 4.69
C ALA A 62 -8.70 -12.08 6.03
N ARG A 63 -8.37 -13.37 6.05
CA ARG A 63 -7.78 -14.04 7.23
C ARG A 63 -6.42 -13.44 7.60
N SER A 64 -5.56 -13.16 6.62
CA SER A 64 -4.25 -12.55 6.84
C SER A 64 -4.37 -11.20 7.53
N ARG A 65 -5.24 -10.31 7.00
CA ARG A 65 -5.51 -9.00 7.60
C ARG A 65 -6.05 -9.11 9.01
N GLN A 66 -6.99 -10.04 9.24
CA GLN A 66 -7.56 -10.27 10.56
C GLN A 66 -6.51 -10.74 11.57
N LEU A 67 -5.67 -11.69 11.18
CA LEU A 67 -4.57 -12.17 12.04
C LEU A 67 -3.59 -11.05 12.33
N HIS A 68 -3.16 -10.31 11.30
CA HIS A 68 -2.23 -9.19 11.45
C HIS A 68 -2.74 -8.17 12.49
N ARG A 69 -4.01 -7.77 12.39
CA ARG A 69 -4.64 -6.86 13.36
C ARG A 69 -4.69 -7.43 14.78
N LEU A 70 -4.90 -8.74 14.96
CA LEU A 70 -4.97 -9.37 16.28
C LEU A 70 -3.60 -9.59 16.93
N THR A 71 -2.55 -9.75 16.12
CA THR A 71 -1.20 -10.09 16.60
C THR A 71 -0.26 -8.91 16.67
N ILE A 72 -0.32 -7.99 15.70
CA ILE A 72 0.59 -6.84 15.60
C ILE A 72 -0.08 -5.61 16.20
N HIS A 73 -1.22 -5.17 15.64
CA HIS A 73 -1.93 -3.97 16.08
C HIS A 73 -3.05 -4.25 17.09
N ARG A 74 -2.77 -5.09 18.09
CA ARG A 74 -3.79 -5.53 19.04
C ARG A 74 -4.32 -4.35 19.87
N GLY A 75 -5.63 -4.12 19.81
CA GLY A 75 -6.29 -3.08 20.60
C GLY A 75 -6.19 -1.68 20.00
N GLU A 76 -5.51 -1.53 18.86
CA GLU A 76 -5.45 -0.28 18.13
C GLU A 76 -6.67 -0.15 17.22
N SER A 77 -7.41 0.96 17.36
CA SER A 77 -8.54 1.28 16.46
C SER A 77 -8.09 1.92 15.15
N SER A 78 -6.89 2.49 15.12
CA SER A 78 -6.28 3.10 13.94
C SER A 78 -4.77 2.85 13.96
N PRO A 79 -4.33 1.69 13.47
CA PRO A 79 -2.93 1.36 13.31
C PRO A 79 -2.19 2.46 12.58
N ARG A 80 -1.03 2.86 13.12
CA ARG A 80 -0.12 3.79 12.43
C ARG A 80 1.02 2.98 11.84
N PHE A 81 1.53 3.44 10.69
CA PHE A 81 2.74 2.89 10.13
C PHE A 81 3.90 3.11 11.09
N ASP A 82 4.63 2.05 11.45
CA ASP A 82 5.72 2.12 12.42
C ASP A 82 6.94 1.23 12.01
N GLU A 83 7.87 1.03 12.93
CA GLU A 83 9.11 0.30 12.69
C GLU A 83 8.93 -1.20 12.38
N HIS A 84 7.82 -1.85 12.73
CA HIS A 84 7.61 -3.25 12.29
C HIS A 84 7.26 -3.35 10.81
N ASP A 85 6.71 -2.28 10.22
CA ASP A 85 6.31 -2.24 8.82
C ASP A 85 7.49 -2.05 7.87
N THR A 86 8.57 -1.42 8.36
CA THR A 86 9.80 -1.17 7.61
C THR A 86 10.67 -2.41 7.44
N ARG A 87 10.50 -3.42 8.32
CA ARG A 87 11.29 -4.65 8.30
C ARG A 87 10.86 -5.54 7.15
N ASP A 88 11.66 -5.56 6.08
CA ASP A 88 11.56 -6.57 5.05
C ASP A 88 12.26 -7.87 5.51
N PRO A 89 11.53 -8.95 5.87
CA PRO A 89 12.14 -10.23 6.20
C PRO A 89 12.83 -10.88 4.99
N ALA A 90 12.54 -10.46 3.75
CA ALA A 90 13.25 -10.90 2.55
C ALA A 90 14.56 -10.12 2.31
N ALA A 91 14.78 -9.01 3.02
CA ALA A 91 16.04 -8.27 3.02
C ALA A 91 17.05 -8.82 4.06
N ARG A 92 16.68 -9.83 4.86
CA ARG A 92 17.68 -10.59 5.61
C ARG A 92 18.50 -11.41 4.63
N PRO A 93 19.85 -11.32 4.62
CA PRO A 93 20.67 -12.28 3.91
C PRO A 93 20.29 -13.68 4.42
N ALA A 94 20.18 -14.64 3.50
CA ALA A 94 20.12 -16.04 3.90
C ALA A 94 21.32 -16.33 4.79
N GLN A 95 21.08 -16.73 6.04
CA GLN A 95 22.11 -17.31 6.89
C GLN A 95 22.37 -18.74 6.45
#